data_AF-A0A937PN62-F1
#
_entry.id   AF-A0A937PN62-F1
#
_cell.length_a   1.000
_cell.length_b   1.000
_cell.length_c   1.000
_cell.angle_alpha   90.00
_cell.angle_beta   90.00
_cell.angle_gamma   90.00
#
_symmetry.space_group_name_H-M   'P 1'
#
loop_
_entity.id
_entity.type
_entity.pdbx_description
1 polymer ?
#
loop_
_entity_poly.entity_id
_entity_poly.type
_entity_poly.pdbx_seq_one_letter_code
_entity_poly.pdbx_strand_id
1 'polypeptide(L)'
;MTEATAIGQRQAPRQGRAVIVGNGSSVDAMPPAFWRDCGRHDVMLIGTNRVLCFASPAGAAFDVLVIRDTYRNLWHDQRIGARYHDELWKPHAAWKVGPADRRVTHCDQFVRQAGEWQFESAPDANGEIAVMKNSSVVLMAANWAYLQGAREIALVGVDYHGRHATMVDPYGAQSPGWEGQYDRPVHESIERQFAAAVAAIQSQGGRMVNLSPNTRLGAVPKVEWSSASQAPPLNNTRETNTTLRTDASFSG
;
A
#
# COMPACT_ATOMS: atom_id res chain seq x y z
N MET A 1 19.06 -36.29 0.33
CA MET A 1 19.46 -35.22 1.27
C MET A 1 18.93 -33.92 0.70
N THR A 2 17.91 -33.37 1.33
CA THR A 2 17.07 -32.26 0.86
C THR A 2 17.67 -30.93 1.29
N GLU A 3 18.02 -30.08 0.33
CA GLU A 3 18.33 -28.66 0.53
C GLU A 3 17.04 -27.90 0.89
N ALA A 4 16.61 -28.03 2.13
CA ALA A 4 15.73 -27.08 2.79
C ALA A 4 16.60 -25.95 3.36
N THR A 5 17.22 -25.18 2.49
CA THR A 5 18.14 -24.11 2.89
C THR A 5 17.33 -22.85 3.20
N ALA A 6 17.13 -22.63 4.51
CA ALA A 6 16.95 -21.33 5.14
C ALA A 6 15.99 -20.34 4.44
N ILE A 7 14.69 -20.55 4.58
CA ILE A 7 13.75 -19.42 4.57
C ILE A 7 13.98 -18.69 5.89
N GLY A 8 14.92 -17.74 5.87
CA GLY A 8 15.02 -16.76 6.94
C GLY A 8 13.63 -16.17 7.16
N GLN A 9 13.14 -16.27 8.40
CA GLN A 9 11.95 -15.56 8.83
C GLN A 9 12.17 -14.08 8.55
N ARG A 10 11.68 -13.58 7.41
CA ARG A 10 11.65 -12.15 7.13
C ARG A 10 10.67 -11.56 8.14
N GLN A 11 11.17 -10.74 9.05
CA GLN A 11 10.34 -10.06 10.05
C GLN A 11 9.18 -9.35 9.33
N ALA A 12 7.97 -9.52 9.86
CA ALA A 12 6.81 -8.73 9.42
C ALA A 12 7.19 -7.24 9.48
N PRO A 13 6.84 -6.45 8.45
CA PRO A 13 7.34 -5.09 8.37
C PRO A 13 6.82 -4.24 9.54
N ARG A 14 7.77 -3.49 10.10
CA ARG A 14 7.70 -2.31 10.96
C ARG A 14 6.28 -1.87 11.34
N GLN A 15 5.94 -2.02 12.62
CA GLN A 15 4.64 -1.64 13.17
C GLN A 15 4.54 -0.12 13.36
N GLY A 16 3.45 0.49 12.90
CA GLY A 16 3.13 1.90 13.15
C GLY A 16 2.53 2.61 11.94
N ARG A 17 3.40 2.97 10.98
CA ARG A 17 3.05 3.83 9.84
C ARG A 17 3.35 3.19 8.49
N ALA A 18 2.42 3.28 7.56
CA ALA A 18 2.61 2.90 6.16
C ALA A 18 2.43 4.11 5.23
N VAL A 19 3.33 4.22 4.25
CA VAL A 19 3.22 5.15 3.13
C VAL A 19 2.96 4.35 1.87
N ILE A 20 1.83 4.59 1.22
CA ILE A 20 1.42 3.85 0.04
C ILE A 20 1.51 4.77 -1.17
N VAL A 21 2.35 4.37 -2.12
CA VAL A 21 2.61 5.10 -3.35
C VAL A 21 1.71 4.54 -4.46
N GLY A 22 0.66 5.31 -4.75
CA GLY A 22 -0.15 5.20 -5.95
C GLY A 22 0.61 5.60 -7.20
N ASN A 23 -0.12 5.78 -8.31
CA ASN A 23 0.50 5.99 -9.63
C ASN A 23 0.32 7.42 -10.14
N GLY A 24 -0.43 8.28 -9.47
CA GLY A 24 -0.74 9.64 -9.89
C GLY A 24 0.47 10.58 -9.93
N SER A 25 0.39 11.62 -10.76
CA SER A 25 1.40 12.66 -10.96
C SER A 25 1.90 13.34 -9.69
N SER A 26 1.13 13.38 -8.60
CA SER A 26 1.57 14.00 -7.34
C SER A 26 2.74 13.29 -6.66
N VAL A 27 3.08 12.06 -7.07
CA VAL A 27 4.34 11.42 -6.68
C VAL A 27 5.52 12.35 -7.02
N ASP A 28 5.49 13.01 -8.18
CA ASP A 28 6.57 13.92 -8.60
C ASP A 28 6.57 15.25 -7.83
N ALA A 29 5.48 15.57 -7.12
CA ALA A 29 5.41 16.74 -6.26
C ALA A 29 6.05 16.51 -4.88
N MET A 30 6.36 15.26 -4.51
CA MET A 30 6.99 14.97 -3.23
C MET A 30 8.48 15.34 -3.27
N PRO A 31 8.97 16.15 -2.32
CA PRO A 31 10.37 16.59 -2.32
C PRO A 31 11.32 15.42 -1.97
N PRO A 32 12.61 15.50 -2.34
CA PRO A 32 13.60 14.48 -1.96
C PRO A 32 13.67 14.18 -0.45
N ALA A 33 13.34 15.16 0.40
CA ALA A 33 13.26 14.96 1.85
C ALA A 33 12.18 13.95 2.25
N PHE A 34 11.02 13.99 1.59
CA PHE A 34 9.93 13.04 1.84
C PHE A 34 10.37 11.60 1.59
N TRP A 35 11.06 11.36 0.47
CA TRP A 35 11.55 10.03 0.12
C TRP A 35 12.63 9.51 1.08
N ARG A 36 13.49 10.41 1.59
CA ARG A 36 14.46 10.06 2.65
C ARG A 36 13.76 9.70 3.96
N ASP A 37 12.75 10.46 4.35
CA ASP A 37 11.98 10.20 5.59
C ASP A 37 11.24 8.85 5.53
N CYS A 38 10.84 8.40 4.34
CA CYS A 38 10.27 7.06 4.16
C CYS A 38 11.27 5.93 4.42
N GLY A 39 12.58 6.20 4.44
CA GLY A 39 13.62 5.20 4.75
C GLY A 39 13.76 4.89 6.25
N ARG A 40 13.03 5.59 7.13
CA ARG A 40 13.08 5.38 8.58
C ARG A 40 12.57 3.99 8.98
N HIS A 41 13.08 3.49 10.12
CA HIS A 41 12.78 2.15 10.62
C HIS A 41 11.36 1.95 11.16
N ASP A 42 10.57 3.01 11.29
CA ASP A 42 9.20 3.00 11.77
C ASP A 42 8.18 3.25 10.65
N VAL A 43 8.66 3.40 9.42
CA VAL A 43 7.84 3.59 8.21
C VAL A 43 7.96 2.37 7.31
N MET A 44 6.81 1.88 6.86
CA MET A 44 6.68 0.87 5.82
C MET A 44 6.34 1.56 4.50
N LEU A 45 7.27 1.54 3.53
CA LEU A 45 7.05 2.11 2.21
C LEU A 45 6.53 1.05 1.24
N ILE A 46 5.29 1.25 0.78
CA ILE A 46 4.58 0.32 -0.09
C ILE A 46 4.40 0.95 -1.47
N GLY A 47 4.95 0.32 -2.49
CA GLY A 47 4.79 0.74 -3.88
C GLY A 47 3.68 -0.04 -4.58
N THR A 48 2.96 0.60 -5.51
CA THR A 48 1.88 -0.07 -6.27
C THR A 48 2.11 -0.04 -7.78
N ASN A 49 1.77 -1.14 -8.47
CA ASN A 49 1.81 -1.28 -9.93
C ASN A 49 3.14 -0.81 -10.55
N ARG A 50 3.18 0.38 -11.19
CA ARG A 50 4.32 0.89 -11.99
C ARG A 50 5.38 1.63 -11.17
N VAL A 51 5.26 1.65 -9.85
CA VAL A 51 6.10 2.46 -8.96
C VAL A 51 7.62 2.31 -9.19
N LEU A 52 8.10 1.13 -9.58
CA LEU A 52 9.52 0.86 -9.75
C LEU A 52 10.13 1.58 -10.95
N CYS A 53 9.32 2.06 -11.89
CA CYS A 53 9.81 2.85 -13.02
C CYS A 53 9.52 4.34 -12.87
N PHE A 54 9.05 4.83 -11.72
CA PHE A 54 8.92 6.27 -11.48
C PHE A 54 10.26 6.92 -11.17
N ALA A 55 10.49 8.11 -11.74
CA ALA A 55 11.74 8.85 -11.58
C ALA A 55 11.90 9.42 -10.16
N SER A 56 10.83 9.99 -9.60
CA SER A 56 10.89 10.72 -8.32
C SER A 56 11.22 9.84 -7.10
N PRO A 57 10.64 8.64 -6.92
CA PRO A 57 11.02 7.73 -5.84
C PRO A 57 12.25 6.86 -6.20
N ALA A 58 12.98 7.16 -7.29
CA ALA A 58 14.15 6.37 -7.67
C ALA A 58 15.22 6.42 -6.55
N GLY A 59 15.49 5.25 -5.96
CA GLY A 59 16.40 5.11 -4.81
C GLY A 59 15.72 5.01 -3.44
N ALA A 60 14.40 5.16 -3.36
CA ALA A 60 13.66 4.83 -2.15
C ALA A 60 13.64 3.30 -1.93
N ALA A 61 13.88 2.85 -0.69
CA ALA A 61 13.85 1.44 -0.34
C ALA A 61 12.40 1.01 -0.09
N PHE A 62 11.75 0.41 -1.08
CA PHE A 62 10.42 -0.18 -0.91
C PHE A 62 10.50 -1.45 -0.07
N ASP A 63 9.71 -1.51 0.99
CA ASP A 63 9.54 -2.72 1.81
C ASP A 63 8.63 -3.73 1.10
N VAL A 64 7.60 -3.21 0.42
CA VAL A 64 6.52 -4.00 -0.17
C VAL A 64 6.12 -3.44 -1.52
N LEU A 65 5.83 -4.34 -2.46
CA LEU A 65 5.28 -4.02 -3.77
C LEU A 65 3.96 -4.76 -3.96
N VAL A 66 2.93 -4.02 -4.33
CA VAL A 66 1.58 -4.55 -4.55
C VAL A 66 1.18 -4.37 -6.00
N ILE A 67 0.76 -5.45 -6.64
CA ILE A 67 0.21 -5.45 -7.99
C ILE A 67 -1.21 -6.01 -7.96
N ARG A 68 -2.15 -5.30 -8.56
CA ARG A 68 -3.57 -5.74 -8.63
C ARG A 68 -3.82 -6.59 -9.85
N ASP A 69 -3.38 -6.08 -10.99
CA ASP A 69 -3.54 -6.72 -12.29
C ASP A 69 -2.30 -7.56 -12.61
N THR A 70 -2.30 -8.29 -13.72
CA THR A 70 -1.07 -8.92 -14.20
C THR A 70 -0.11 -7.84 -14.73
N TYR A 71 1.20 -8.02 -14.55
CA TYR A 71 2.21 -7.08 -15.03
C TYR A 71 2.10 -6.81 -16.54
N ARG A 72 1.61 -7.79 -17.31
CA ARG A 72 1.36 -7.66 -18.75
C ARG A 72 0.31 -6.61 -19.09
N ASN A 73 -0.64 -6.36 -18.18
CA ASN A 73 -1.77 -5.46 -18.39
C ASN A 73 -1.50 -4.05 -17.84
N LEU A 74 -0.31 -3.79 -17.28
CA LEU A 74 0.05 -2.45 -16.80
C LEU A 74 0.30 -1.46 -17.93
N TRP A 75 0.58 -1.93 -19.15
CA TRP A 75 0.71 -1.14 -20.37
C TRP A 75 -0.20 -1.70 -21.46
N HIS A 76 -0.56 -0.84 -22.43
CA HIS A 76 -1.25 -1.30 -23.63
C HIS A 76 -0.37 -2.27 -24.44
N ASP A 77 0.92 -1.95 -24.60
CA ASP A 77 1.89 -2.90 -25.15
C ASP A 77 2.36 -3.88 -24.06
N GLN A 78 1.85 -5.11 -24.12
CA GLN A 78 2.19 -6.19 -23.19
C GLN A 78 3.68 -6.55 -23.18
N ARG A 79 4.46 -6.23 -24.24
CA ARG A 79 5.92 -6.45 -24.27
C ARG A 79 6.62 -5.57 -23.24
N ILE A 80 6.11 -4.36 -23.02
CA ILE A 80 6.63 -3.43 -22.01
C ILE A 80 6.29 -3.94 -20.61
N GLY A 81 5.06 -4.46 -20.42
CA GLY A 81 4.69 -5.12 -19.16
C GLY A 81 5.55 -6.34 -18.84
N ALA A 82 5.87 -7.17 -19.84
CA ALA A 82 6.79 -8.30 -19.67
C ALA A 82 8.22 -7.84 -19.33
N ARG A 83 8.72 -6.80 -20.01
CA ARG A 83 10.02 -6.19 -19.71
C ARG A 83 10.08 -5.64 -18.28
N TYR A 84 9.06 -4.89 -17.86
CA TYR A 84 8.93 -4.39 -16.49
C TYR A 84 9.00 -5.52 -15.45
N HIS A 85 8.34 -6.65 -15.76
CA HIS A 85 8.36 -7.81 -14.89
C HIS A 85 9.77 -8.38 -14.72
N ASP A 86 10.48 -8.63 -15.82
CA ASP A 86 11.77 -9.29 -15.80
C ASP A 86 12.90 -8.37 -15.30
N GLU A 87 12.88 -7.08 -15.67
CA GLU A 87 13.95 -6.12 -15.34
C GLU A 87 13.80 -5.48 -13.97
N LEU A 88 12.56 -5.17 -13.54
CA LEU A 88 12.31 -4.39 -12.32
C LEU A 88 11.61 -5.21 -11.25
N TRP A 89 10.41 -5.73 -11.54
CA TRP A 89 9.55 -6.36 -10.54
C TRP A 89 10.17 -7.62 -9.93
N LYS A 90 10.54 -8.60 -10.76
CA LYS A 90 11.06 -9.91 -10.36
C LYS A 90 12.34 -9.81 -9.53
N PRO A 91 13.39 -9.07 -9.94
CA PRO A 91 14.65 -8.98 -9.19
C PRO A 91 14.55 -8.09 -7.94
N HIS A 92 13.52 -7.24 -7.80
CA HIS A 92 13.41 -6.34 -6.65
C HIS A 92 13.33 -7.12 -5.32
N ALA A 93 14.07 -6.66 -4.30
CA ALA A 93 14.19 -7.39 -3.02
C ALA A 93 12.96 -7.31 -2.11
N ALA A 94 12.10 -6.30 -2.34
CA ALA A 94 10.86 -6.07 -1.58
C ALA A 94 9.96 -7.31 -1.51
N TRP A 95 9.13 -7.33 -0.46
CA TRP A 95 8.00 -8.24 -0.37
C TRP A 95 7.03 -8.01 -1.53
N LYS A 96 6.50 -9.06 -2.15
CA LYS A 96 5.63 -8.95 -3.33
C LYS A 96 4.24 -9.44 -2.98
N VAL A 97 3.22 -8.69 -3.37
CA VAL A 97 1.83 -9.00 -3.09
C VAL A 97 0.98 -8.80 -4.35
N GLY A 98 0.10 -9.74 -4.67
CA GLY A 98 -0.72 -9.67 -5.88
C GLY A 98 -1.03 -11.03 -6.52
N PRO A 99 -1.71 -11.06 -7.68
CA PRO A 99 -1.99 -12.31 -8.39
C PRO A 99 -0.70 -13.02 -8.79
N ALA A 100 -0.58 -14.29 -8.40
CA ALA A 100 0.54 -15.16 -8.75
C ALA A 100 0.33 -15.74 -10.16
N ASP A 101 0.44 -14.94 -11.22
CA ASP A 101 0.37 -15.52 -12.56
C ASP A 101 1.70 -16.23 -12.95
N ARG A 102 1.64 -17.57 -12.82
CA ARG A 102 2.51 -18.62 -13.38
C ARG A 102 4.03 -18.61 -13.13
N ARG A 103 4.71 -17.56 -12.62
CA ARG A 103 6.19 -17.59 -12.47
C ARG A 103 6.83 -16.88 -11.26
N VAL A 104 6.09 -16.43 -10.25
CA VAL A 104 6.68 -15.82 -9.04
C VAL A 104 6.47 -16.74 -7.85
N THR A 105 7.50 -17.47 -7.44
CA THR A 105 7.52 -18.40 -6.29
C THR A 105 7.30 -17.73 -4.93
N HIS A 106 7.29 -16.39 -4.85
CA HIS A 106 7.25 -15.62 -3.61
C HIS A 106 6.31 -14.40 -3.70
N CYS A 107 5.10 -14.60 -4.22
CA CYS A 107 4.07 -13.57 -4.20
C CYS A 107 3.01 -13.95 -3.17
N ASP A 108 2.86 -13.15 -2.12
CA ASP A 108 1.73 -13.30 -1.21
C ASP A 108 0.45 -12.96 -1.95
N GLN A 109 -0.46 -13.93 -2.04
CA GLN A 109 -1.85 -13.64 -2.39
C GLN A 109 -2.58 -13.22 -1.11
N PHE A 110 -3.44 -12.21 -1.23
CA PHE A 110 -4.32 -11.84 -0.13
C PHE A 110 -5.47 -12.82 -0.02
N VAL A 111 -5.56 -13.49 1.12
CA VAL A 111 -6.62 -14.46 1.41
C VAL A 111 -7.55 -13.97 2.53
N ARG A 112 -7.16 -12.93 3.29
CA ARG A 112 -7.87 -12.53 4.52
C ARG A 112 -8.73 -11.29 4.34
N GLN A 113 -9.99 -11.44 4.72
CA GLN A 113 -10.88 -10.29 4.86
C GLN A 113 -10.64 -9.51 6.15
N ALA A 114 -10.68 -8.18 6.08
CA ALA A 114 -10.46 -7.25 7.18
C ALA A 114 -11.64 -6.29 7.29
N GLY A 115 -12.60 -6.64 8.15
CA GLY A 115 -13.72 -5.77 8.52
C GLY A 115 -14.69 -5.42 7.39
N GLU A 116 -15.53 -4.41 7.65
CA GLU A 116 -16.71 -4.04 6.85
C GLU A 116 -16.40 -3.28 5.55
N TRP A 117 -15.13 -2.96 5.29
CA TRP A 117 -14.72 -2.20 4.10
C TRP A 117 -14.15 -3.09 2.98
N GLN A 118 -14.39 -4.40 3.10
CA GLN A 118 -14.16 -5.36 2.04
C GLN A 118 -15.48 -5.75 1.38
N PHE A 119 -15.56 -5.52 0.07
CA PHE A 119 -16.84 -5.55 -0.62
C PHE A 119 -17.22 -6.96 -1.11
N GLU A 120 -16.28 -7.73 -1.68
CA GLU A 120 -16.52 -9.11 -2.16
C GLU A 120 -15.20 -9.92 -2.20
N SER A 121 -15.28 -11.25 -2.02
CA SER A 121 -14.21 -12.17 -2.46
C SER A 121 -14.52 -12.65 -3.88
N ALA A 122 -13.49 -12.73 -4.74
CA ALA A 122 -13.60 -13.31 -6.09
C ALA A 122 -12.56 -14.43 -6.28
N PRO A 123 -12.96 -15.70 -6.49
CA PRO A 123 -12.00 -16.76 -6.79
C PRO A 123 -11.22 -16.43 -8.07
N ASP A 124 -9.94 -16.78 -8.11
CA ASP A 124 -9.16 -16.64 -9.34
C ASP A 124 -9.57 -17.70 -10.40
N ALA A 125 -8.93 -17.65 -11.57
CA ALA A 125 -9.22 -18.58 -12.67
C ALA A 125 -8.96 -20.07 -12.33
N ASN A 126 -8.30 -20.37 -11.21
CA ASN A 126 -8.01 -21.71 -10.71
C ASN A 126 -8.90 -22.11 -9.51
N GLY A 127 -9.84 -21.25 -9.08
CA GLY A 127 -10.66 -21.50 -7.89
C GLY A 127 -9.91 -21.30 -6.58
N GLU A 128 -8.71 -20.72 -6.62
CA GLU A 128 -7.92 -20.40 -5.44
C GLU A 128 -8.29 -18.99 -4.95
N ILE A 129 -8.50 -18.88 -3.64
CA ILE A 129 -9.05 -17.73 -2.91
C ILE A 129 -8.16 -16.48 -3.09
N ALA A 130 -8.63 -15.25 -3.05
CA ALA A 130 -9.60 -14.57 -3.88
C ALA A 130 -9.10 -13.11 -3.93
N VAL A 131 -8.61 -12.63 -5.08
CA VAL A 131 -8.03 -11.28 -5.23
C VAL A 131 -9.07 -10.25 -4.77
N MET A 132 -8.68 -9.36 -3.84
CA MET A 132 -9.56 -8.29 -3.38
C MET A 132 -10.08 -7.47 -4.56
N LYS A 133 -11.40 -7.46 -4.77
CA LYS A 133 -12.06 -6.65 -5.80
C LYS A 133 -12.23 -5.20 -5.34
N ASN A 134 -11.15 -4.61 -4.83
CA ASN A 134 -11.10 -3.18 -4.64
C ASN A 134 -11.03 -2.50 -6.01
N SER A 135 -11.70 -1.36 -6.14
CA SER A 135 -11.64 -0.50 -7.32
C SER A 135 -10.25 0.11 -7.53
N SER A 136 -9.38 0.06 -6.51
CA SER A 136 -8.04 0.62 -6.52
C SER A 136 -7.02 -0.33 -5.88
N VAL A 137 -5.86 -0.49 -6.53
CA VAL A 137 -4.69 -1.21 -5.97
C VAL A 137 -4.21 -0.59 -4.66
N VAL A 138 -4.42 0.72 -4.48
CA VAL A 138 -4.03 1.43 -3.26
C VAL A 138 -4.85 0.96 -2.06
N LEU A 139 -6.14 0.66 -2.24
CA LEU A 139 -6.96 0.06 -1.18
C LEU A 139 -6.51 -1.37 -0.85
N MET A 140 -6.03 -2.13 -1.85
CA MET A 140 -5.43 -3.45 -1.58
C MET A 140 -4.17 -3.32 -0.74
N ALA A 141 -3.28 -2.38 -1.08
CA ALA A 141 -2.08 -2.09 -0.32
C ALA A 141 -2.41 -1.60 1.11
N ALA A 142 -3.42 -0.74 1.26
CA ALA A 142 -3.86 -0.24 2.55
C ALA A 142 -4.40 -1.36 3.44
N ASN A 143 -5.18 -2.27 2.87
CA ASN A 143 -5.67 -3.43 3.58
C ASN A 143 -4.53 -4.34 4.04
N TRP A 144 -3.50 -4.53 3.19
CA TRP A 144 -2.31 -5.28 3.58
C TRP A 144 -1.60 -4.66 4.77
N ALA A 145 -1.28 -3.37 4.65
CA ALA A 145 -0.57 -2.63 5.68
C ALA A 145 -1.32 -2.73 7.01
N TYR A 146 -2.64 -2.54 6.95
CA TYR A 146 -3.52 -2.65 8.10
C TYR A 146 -3.49 -4.04 8.75
N LEU A 147 -3.52 -5.12 7.95
CA LEU A 147 -3.39 -6.51 8.43
C LEU A 147 -2.01 -6.81 9.01
N GLN A 148 -0.96 -6.10 8.57
CA GLN A 148 0.37 -6.16 9.18
C GLN A 148 0.50 -5.29 10.46
N GLY A 149 -0.58 -4.61 10.87
CA GLY A 149 -0.60 -3.81 12.09
C GLY A 149 -0.36 -2.31 11.87
N ALA A 150 -0.26 -1.82 10.64
CA ALA A 150 -0.23 -0.38 10.38
C ALA A 150 -1.55 0.25 10.86
N ARG A 151 -1.44 1.40 11.54
CA ARG A 151 -2.60 2.17 12.00
C ARG A 151 -2.55 3.61 11.50
N GLU A 152 -1.38 4.11 11.12
CA GLU A 152 -1.23 5.33 10.34
C GLU A 152 -0.96 4.98 8.88
N ILE A 153 -1.85 5.36 7.98
CA ILE A 153 -1.71 5.11 6.54
C ILE A 153 -1.73 6.45 5.80
N ALA A 154 -0.64 6.74 5.09
CA ALA A 154 -0.54 7.90 4.22
C ALA A 154 -0.54 7.46 2.76
N LEU A 155 -1.35 8.11 1.94
CA LEU A 155 -1.45 7.85 0.51
C LEU A 155 -0.72 8.96 -0.26
N VAL A 156 0.03 8.59 -1.29
CA VAL A 156 0.68 9.50 -2.26
C VAL A 156 0.31 9.05 -3.66
N GLY A 157 0.13 9.95 -4.63
CA GLY A 157 -0.21 9.53 -5.99
C GLY A 157 -1.63 8.98 -6.12
N VAL A 158 -2.54 9.40 -5.24
CA VAL A 158 -3.97 9.07 -5.29
C VAL A 158 -4.73 10.32 -5.67
N ASP A 159 -4.56 10.70 -6.93
CA ASP A 159 -4.97 12.01 -7.42
C ASP A 159 -6.42 12.00 -7.93
N TYR A 160 -6.81 10.91 -8.60
CA TYR A 160 -8.06 10.82 -9.36
C TYR A 160 -8.26 11.99 -10.36
N HIS A 161 -7.15 12.51 -10.86
CA HIS A 161 -7.09 13.48 -11.96
C HIS A 161 -5.71 13.39 -12.62
N GLY A 162 -5.58 14.01 -13.79
CA GLY A 162 -4.30 14.17 -14.45
C GLY A 162 -3.71 12.85 -14.95
N ARG A 163 -2.38 12.82 -15.04
CA ARG A 163 -1.61 11.68 -15.56
C ARG A 163 -0.96 10.90 -14.42
N HIS A 164 -0.23 9.84 -14.78
CA HIS A 164 0.63 9.15 -13.84
C HIS A 164 1.92 9.95 -13.56
N ALA A 165 2.64 9.55 -12.53
CA ALA A 165 4.00 10.01 -12.23
C ALA A 165 4.94 9.76 -13.41
N THR A 166 5.97 10.60 -13.53
CA THR A 166 6.96 10.53 -14.59
C THR A 166 7.71 9.21 -14.51
N MET A 167 7.61 8.42 -15.57
CA MET A 167 8.32 7.14 -15.69
C MET A 167 9.64 7.33 -16.43
N VAL A 168 10.67 6.57 -16.04
CA VAL A 168 11.94 6.51 -16.75
C VAL A 168 11.82 5.73 -18.06
N ASP A 169 12.73 6.00 -19.00
CA ASP A 169 12.80 5.22 -20.24
C ASP A 169 13.20 3.76 -19.99
N PRO A 170 12.67 2.80 -20.76
CA PRO A 170 11.72 2.98 -21.88
C PRO A 170 10.25 3.06 -21.45
N TYR A 171 9.95 2.94 -20.15
CA TYR A 171 8.58 2.75 -19.65
C TYR A 171 7.70 4.00 -19.83
N GLY A 172 8.31 5.19 -19.75
CA GLY A 172 7.62 6.47 -19.96
C GLY A 172 7.29 6.79 -21.41
N ALA A 173 7.96 6.16 -22.37
CA ALA A 173 7.71 6.36 -23.80
C ALA A 173 6.45 5.63 -24.31
N GLN A 174 5.80 4.84 -23.46
CA GLN A 174 4.76 3.89 -23.85
C GLN A 174 3.44 4.21 -23.15
N SER A 175 2.34 4.08 -23.89
CA SER A 175 1.01 4.33 -23.35
C SER A 175 0.65 3.28 -22.28
N PRO A 176 0.23 3.71 -21.09
CA PRO A 176 -0.36 2.80 -20.11
C PRO A 176 -1.71 2.24 -20.57
N GLY A 177 -2.45 2.93 -21.46
CA GLY A 177 -3.80 2.58 -21.92
C GLY A 177 -4.94 3.10 -21.03
N TRP A 178 -4.66 4.09 -20.16
CA TRP A 178 -5.59 4.63 -19.16
C TRP A 178 -5.83 6.14 -19.34
N GLU A 179 -5.37 6.68 -20.47
CA GLU A 179 -5.50 8.08 -20.83
C GLU A 179 -6.98 8.50 -20.83
N GLY A 180 -7.27 9.62 -20.19
CA GLY A 180 -8.63 10.18 -20.10
C GLY A 180 -9.56 9.51 -19.09
N GLN A 181 -9.16 8.39 -18.46
CA GLN A 181 -9.99 7.72 -17.45
C GLN A 181 -10.28 8.59 -16.22
N TYR A 182 -9.37 9.51 -15.90
CA TYR A 182 -9.48 10.41 -14.75
C TYR A 182 -9.92 11.84 -15.13
N ASP A 183 -10.38 12.05 -16.36
CA ASP A 183 -10.93 13.35 -16.78
C ASP A 183 -12.30 13.59 -16.15
N ARG A 184 -13.02 12.51 -15.84
CA ARG A 184 -14.34 12.53 -15.20
C ARG A 184 -14.23 12.68 -13.66
N PRO A 185 -15.30 13.12 -12.99
CA PRO A 185 -15.39 13.07 -11.53
C PRO A 185 -15.15 11.66 -10.98
N VAL A 186 -14.71 11.59 -9.72
CA VAL A 186 -14.51 10.31 -9.03
C VAL A 186 -15.85 9.58 -8.93
N HIS A 187 -15.86 8.31 -9.35
CA HIS A 187 -17.08 7.51 -9.30
C HIS A 187 -17.50 7.25 -7.85
N GLU A 188 -18.79 7.37 -7.54
CA GLU A 188 -19.32 7.24 -6.16
C GLU A 188 -18.92 5.91 -5.50
N SER A 189 -18.91 4.82 -6.26
CA SER A 189 -18.46 3.52 -5.72
C SER A 189 -17.03 3.55 -5.21
N ILE A 190 -16.14 4.34 -5.81
CA ILE A 190 -14.74 4.48 -5.36
C ILE A 190 -14.72 5.27 -4.06
N GLU A 191 -15.43 6.40 -3.99
CA GLU A 191 -15.55 7.22 -2.77
C GLU A 191 -16.06 6.38 -1.60
N ARG A 192 -17.12 5.57 -1.80
CA ARG A 192 -17.65 4.69 -0.75
C ARG A 192 -16.62 3.67 -0.25
N GLN A 193 -15.79 3.12 -1.14
CA GLN A 193 -14.76 2.16 -0.74
C GLN A 193 -13.67 2.81 0.11
N PHE A 194 -13.21 3.99 -0.27
CA PHE A 194 -12.23 4.74 0.52
C PHE A 194 -12.82 5.23 1.85
N ALA A 195 -14.07 5.69 1.86
CA ALA A 195 -14.74 6.13 3.08
C ALA A 195 -14.86 4.97 4.10
N ALA A 196 -15.22 3.77 3.62
CA ALA A 196 -15.26 2.58 4.46
C ALA A 196 -13.87 2.22 5.01
N ALA A 197 -12.81 2.34 4.20
CA ALA A 197 -11.42 2.13 4.65
C ALA A 197 -11.02 3.11 5.77
N VAL A 198 -11.32 4.39 5.58
CA VAL A 198 -11.06 5.44 6.57
C VAL A 198 -11.80 5.15 7.86
N ALA A 199 -13.10 4.85 7.80
CA ALA A 199 -13.91 4.56 8.97
C ALA A 199 -13.41 3.33 9.74
N ALA A 200 -13.03 2.26 9.04
CA ALA A 200 -12.52 1.04 9.66
C ALA A 200 -11.17 1.24 10.35
N ILE A 201 -10.29 2.08 9.80
CA ILE A 201 -9.01 2.41 10.42
C ILE A 201 -9.24 3.31 11.65
N GLN A 202 -10.15 4.29 11.54
CA GLN A 202 -10.48 5.21 12.63
C GLN A 202 -11.16 4.53 13.82
N SER A 203 -12.03 3.54 13.58
CA SER A 203 -12.70 2.80 14.66
C SER A 203 -11.72 2.02 15.56
N GLN A 204 -10.48 1.83 15.10
CA GLN A 204 -9.40 1.21 15.87
C GLN A 204 -8.35 2.22 16.36
N GLY A 205 -8.68 3.51 16.37
CA GLY A 205 -7.79 4.59 16.80
C GLY A 205 -6.68 4.93 15.79
N GLY A 206 -6.75 4.41 14.57
CA GLY A 206 -5.82 4.74 13.50
C GLY A 206 -6.24 5.97 12.68
N ARG A 207 -5.45 6.28 11.66
CA ARG A 207 -5.74 7.37 10.70
C ARG A 207 -5.30 7.00 9.30
N MET A 208 -6.13 7.35 8.31
CA MET A 208 -5.77 7.34 6.89
C MET A 208 -5.84 8.76 6.32
N VAL A 209 -4.80 9.19 5.60
CA VAL A 209 -4.70 10.53 4.99
C VAL A 209 -4.18 10.46 3.56
N ASN A 210 -4.52 11.46 2.75
CA ASN A 210 -4.01 11.64 1.40
C ASN A 210 -3.05 12.84 1.35
N LEU A 211 -1.83 12.61 0.90
CA LEU A 211 -0.77 13.62 0.75
C LEU A 211 -0.72 14.22 -0.65
N SER A 212 -1.56 13.74 -1.58
CA SER A 212 -1.70 14.33 -2.92
C SER A 212 -2.31 15.74 -2.83
N PRO A 213 -1.59 16.81 -3.20
CA PRO A 213 -2.02 18.20 -2.93
C PRO A 213 -3.32 18.59 -3.65
N ASN A 214 -3.59 17.99 -4.80
CA ASN A 214 -4.73 18.31 -5.67
C ASN A 214 -5.73 17.17 -5.83
N THR A 215 -5.69 16.15 -4.95
CA THR A 215 -6.58 14.99 -5.06
C THR A 215 -8.06 15.39 -5.25
N ARG A 216 -8.74 14.74 -6.19
CA ARG A 216 -10.20 14.82 -6.36
C ARG A 216 -10.96 13.83 -5.47
N LEU A 217 -10.27 12.84 -4.89
CA LEU A 217 -10.86 11.89 -3.95
C LEU A 217 -11.24 12.61 -2.65
N GLY A 218 -12.53 12.72 -2.38
CA GLY A 218 -13.07 13.42 -1.21
C GLY A 218 -13.14 12.57 0.05
N ALA A 219 -13.23 11.25 -0.08
CA ALA A 219 -13.42 10.32 1.04
C ALA A 219 -12.22 10.20 1.98
N VAL A 220 -11.01 10.59 1.55
CA VAL A 220 -9.79 10.52 2.37
C VAL A 220 -9.34 11.94 2.73
N PRO A 221 -9.20 12.26 4.03
CA PRO A 221 -8.74 13.58 4.46
C PRO A 221 -7.39 13.95 3.84
N LYS A 222 -7.33 15.13 3.19
CA LYS A 222 -6.10 15.67 2.60
C LYS A 222 -5.25 16.34 3.67
N VAL A 223 -3.94 16.06 3.68
CA VAL A 223 -2.98 16.67 4.60
C VAL A 223 -1.70 17.04 3.85
N GLU A 224 -1.13 18.21 4.15
CA GLU A 224 0.20 18.60 3.66
C GLU A 224 1.29 17.71 4.27
N TRP A 225 2.24 17.24 3.44
CA TRP A 225 3.28 16.32 3.93
C TRP A 225 4.11 16.95 5.05
N SER A 226 4.37 18.26 4.98
CA SER A 226 5.14 19.03 5.98
C SER A 226 4.49 19.04 7.36
N SER A 227 3.16 18.88 7.41
CA SER A 227 2.40 18.77 8.65
C SER A 227 2.32 17.31 9.15
N ALA A 228 2.46 16.34 8.25
CA ALA A 228 2.45 14.91 8.57
C ALA A 228 3.78 14.38 9.10
N SER A 229 4.89 15.11 8.91
CA SER A 229 6.21 14.81 9.49
C SER A 229 6.37 15.30 10.93
N GLN A 230 5.45 16.15 11.41
CA GLN A 230 5.45 16.72 12.77
C GLN A 230 4.46 16.06 13.74
N ALA A 231 3.62 15.13 13.28
CA ALA A 231 2.67 14.46 14.15
C ALA A 231 3.42 13.53 15.13
N PRO A 232 3.20 13.65 16.45
CA PRO A 232 3.76 12.70 17.41
C PRO A 232 3.18 11.30 17.13
N PRO A 233 3.96 10.22 17.31
CA PRO A 233 3.40 8.87 17.23
C PRO A 233 2.25 8.75 18.22
N LEU A 234 1.14 8.12 17.80
CA LEU A 234 0.04 7.79 18.69
C LEU A 234 0.59 6.96 19.86
N ASN A 235 0.55 7.52 21.06
CA ASN A 235 0.93 6.83 22.29
C ASN A 235 0.06 5.57 22.43
N ASN A 236 0.68 4.41 22.31
CA ASN A 236 0.09 3.13 22.74
C ASN A 236 0.13 3.06 24.28
N THR A 237 -0.55 3.97 24.98
CA THR A 237 -0.85 3.78 26.40
C THR A 237 -2.09 2.88 26.52
N ARG A 238 -1.88 1.57 26.34
CA ARG A 238 -2.64 0.59 27.12
C ARG A 238 -1.95 0.44 28.46
N GLU A 239 -2.18 1.40 29.35
CA GLU A 239 -2.05 1.14 30.79
C GLU A 239 -3.12 0.10 31.15
N THR A 240 -2.71 -1.15 31.25
CA THR A 240 -3.49 -2.16 31.95
C THR A 240 -3.20 -2.00 33.43
N ASN A 241 -4.16 -1.43 34.15
CA ASN A 241 -4.23 -1.46 35.60
C ASN A 241 -4.08 -2.89 36.13
N THR A 242 -3.26 -3.09 37.17
CA THR A 242 -3.59 -4.07 38.20
C THR A 242 -3.15 -3.55 39.56
N THR A 243 -4.08 -2.85 40.21
CA THR A 243 -4.06 -2.59 41.64
C THR A 243 -4.20 -3.93 42.37
N LEU A 244 -3.10 -4.50 42.85
CA LEU A 244 -3.15 -5.56 43.85
C LEU A 244 -3.25 -4.90 45.23
N ARG A 245 -4.50 -4.68 45.66
CA ARG A 245 -4.85 -4.68 47.09
C ARG A 245 -4.92 -6.13 47.55
N THR A 246 -4.09 -6.49 48.51
CA THR A 246 -4.31 -7.64 49.39
C THR A 246 -3.94 -7.23 50.80
N ASP A 247 -4.93 -6.69 51.50
CA ASP A 247 -5.04 -6.86 52.95
C ASP A 247 -5.89 -8.10 53.18
N ALA A 248 -5.29 -9.14 53.74
CA ALA A 248 -6.01 -10.21 54.43
C ALA A 248 -5.10 -10.78 55.51
N SER A 249 -5.30 -10.22 56.71
CA SER A 249 -5.07 -10.84 58.01
C SER A 249 -5.28 -12.36 58.00
N PHE A 250 -4.30 -13.12 58.49
CA PHE A 250 -4.53 -14.40 59.15
C PHE A 250 -3.64 -14.52 60.38
N SER A 251 -4.32 -14.70 61.50
CA SER A 251 -3.83 -15.10 62.82
C SER A 251 -3.26 -16.52 62.81
N GLY A 252 -2.15 -16.72 63.52
CA GLY A 252 -1.54 -18.01 63.83
C GLY A 252 -0.17 -17.81 64.44
#